data_AF-A0A2A5G1G3-F1
#
_entry.id   AF-A0A2A5G1G3-F1
#
_cell.length_a   1.000
_cell.length_b   1.000
_cell.length_c   1.000
_cell.angle_alpha   90.00
_cell.angle_beta   90.00
_cell.angle_gamma   90.00
#
_symmetry.space_group_name_H-M   'P 1'
#
loop_
_entity.id
_entity.type
_entity.pdbx_description
1 polymer ?
#
loop_
_entity_poly.entity_id
_entity_poly.type
_entity_poly.pdbx_seq_one_letter_code
_entity_poly.pdbx_strand_id
1 'polypeptide(L)' 'MPTITVSAHVYSSNPLQRSIVINDKFLEEGDYVLDDLTLFEITTDGAIFDFNDTRFHYAIISGWQ' A
#
# COMPACT_ATOMS: atom_id res chain seq x y z
N MET A 1 -5.30 16.44 4.15
CA MET A 1 -5.50 14.99 3.94
C MET A 1 -4.38 14.29 4.70
N PRO A 2 -4.62 13.15 5.36
CA PRO A 2 -3.56 12.44 6.09
C PRO A 2 -2.40 12.11 5.16
N THR A 3 -1.18 12.35 5.61
CA THR A 3 0.03 12.02 4.86
C THR A 3 0.20 10.50 4.85
N ILE A 4 0.39 9.92 3.67
CA ILE A 4 0.75 8.51 3.49
C ILE A 4 2.26 8.47 3.32
N THR A 5 2.97 8.00 4.35
CA THR A 5 4.42 7.80 4.29
C THR A 5 4.68 6.31 4.14
N VAL A 6 5.31 5.91 3.03
CA VAL A 6 5.73 4.53 2.81
C VAL A 6 7.20 4.41 3.20
N SER A 7 7.52 3.55 4.16
CA SER A 7 8.90 3.33 4.61
C SER A 7 9.46 1.98 4.15
N ALA A 8 8.61 1.04 3.74
CA ALA A 8 9.01 -0.21 3.11
C ALA A 8 7.92 -0.71 2.15
N HIS A 9 8.36 -1.36 1.07
CA HIS A 9 7.51 -2.00 0.07
C HIS A 9 8.16 -3.32 -0.34
N VAL A 10 7.46 -4.42 -0.11
CA VAL A 10 7.93 -5.77 -0.41
C VAL A 10 6.94 -6.43 -1.36
N TYR A 11 7.41 -6.70 -2.57
CA TYR A 11 6.65 -7.40 -3.58
C TYR A 11 7.09 -8.86 -3.73
N SER A 12 6.12 -9.74 -3.97
CA SER A 12 6.28 -11.16 -4.34
C SER A 12 5.23 -11.53 -5.39
N SER A 13 5.50 -12.53 -6.22
CA SER A 13 4.48 -13.10 -7.10
C SER A 13 3.39 -13.87 -6.32
N ASN A 14 3.64 -14.23 -5.06
CA ASN A 14 2.64 -14.75 -4.14
C ASN A 14 2.02 -13.61 -3.31
N PRO A 15 0.71 -13.28 -3.47
CA PRO A 15 0.05 -12.19 -2.75
C PRO A 15 0.17 -12.27 -1.22
N LEU A 16 0.16 -13.49 -0.67
CA LEU A 16 0.28 -13.73 0.78
C LEU A 16 1.69 -13.45 1.34
N GLN A 17 2.64 -13.08 0.48
CA GLN A 17 4.02 -12.73 0.85
C GLN A 17 4.36 -11.29 0.49
N ARG A 18 3.36 -10.47 0.14
CA ARG A 18 3.53 -9.04 -0.10
C ARG A 18 3.25 -8.27 1.18
N SER A 19 4.00 -7.20 1.40
CA SER A 19 3.74 -6.31 2.55
C SER A 19 4.19 -4.90 2.25
N ILE A 20 3.58 -3.94 2.93
CA ILE A 20 3.94 -2.53 2.86
C ILE A 20 3.91 -1.93 4.27
N VAL A 21 4.81 -1.00 4.55
CA VAL A 21 4.78 -0.23 5.78
C VAL A 21 4.31 1.18 5.46
N ILE A 22 3.11 1.53 5.94
CA ILE A 22 2.50 2.85 5.78
C ILE A 22 2.30 3.47 7.15
N ASN A 23 2.82 4.68 7.36
CA ASN A 23 2.68 5.42 8.63
C ASN A 23 3.07 4.53 9.84
N ASP A 24 4.21 3.86 9.72
CA ASP A 24 4.80 2.92 10.71
C ASP A 24 3.94 1.68 11.03
N LYS A 25 2.88 1.42 10.25
CA LYS A 25 2.07 0.20 10.34
C LYS A 25 2.45 -0.77 9.24
N PHE A 26 2.71 -2.01 9.62
CA PHE A 26 2.81 -3.13 8.70
C PHE A 26 1.42 -3.52 8.22
N LEU A 27 1.21 -3.59 6.90
CA LEU A 27 -0.06 -3.88 6.26
C LEU A 27 0.10 -4.94 5.19
N GLU A 28 -0.93 -5.78 5.06
CA GLU A 28 -1.13 -6.77 4.01
C GLU A 28 -2.32 -6.38 3.12
N GLU A 29 -2.44 -7.01 1.95
CA GLU A 29 -3.60 -6.81 1.07
C GLU A 29 -4.91 -7.16 1.81
N GLY A 30 -5.87 -6.23 1.78
CA GLY A 30 -7.14 -6.29 2.50
C GLY A 30 -7.19 -5.44 3.78
N ASP A 31 -6.04 -5.00 4.30
CA ASP A 31 -6.01 -4.19 5.53
C ASP A 31 -6.53 -2.77 5.31
N TYR A 32 -7.10 -2.20 6.38
CA TYR A 32 -7.47 -0.79 6.43
C TYR A 32 -6.24 0.07 6.73
N VAL A 33 -5.96 1.01 5.83
CA VAL A 33 -4.97 2.07 6.02
C VAL A 33 -5.57 3.19 6.89
N LEU A 34 -6.83 3.54 6.61
CA LEU A 34 -7.70 4.49 7.31
C LEU A 34 -9.15 3.97 7.22
N ASP A 35 -10.09 4.57 7.96
CA ASP A 35 -11.49 4.10 8.07
C ASP A 35 -12.15 3.78 6.72
N ASP A 36 -11.94 4.62 5.69
CA ASP A 36 -12.52 4.44 4.34
C ASP A 36 -11.48 4.10 3.26
N LEU A 37 -10.24 3.76 3.65
CA LEU A 37 -9.14 3.50 2.73
C LEU A 37 -8.56 2.11 2.99
N THR A 38 -8.74 1.19 2.05
CA THR A 38 -8.20 -0.16 2.13
C THR A 38 -7.04 -0.36 1.15
N LEU A 39 -6.07 -1.17 1.56
CA LEU A 39 -4.99 -1.63 0.70
C LEU A 39 -5.50 -2.79 -0.16
N PHE A 40 -5.88 -2.51 -1.40
CA PHE A 40 -6.50 -3.51 -2.27
C PHE A 40 -5.47 -4.50 -2.84
N GLU A 41 -4.35 -3.99 -3.36
CA GLU A 41 -3.28 -4.81 -3.95
C GLU A 41 -1.92 -4.14 -3.75
N ILE A 42 -0.88 -4.91 -3.48
CA ILE A 42 0.51 -4.45 -3.51
C ILE A 42 1.08 -4.83 -4.89
N THR A 43 1.36 -3.82 -5.71
CA THR A 43 1.89 -4.03 -7.07
C THR A 43 3.41 -4.03 -7.06
N THR A 44 4.04 -4.35 -8.19
CA THR A 44 5.51 -4.37 -8.34
C THR A 44 6.17 -3.02 -8.07
N ASP A 45 5.43 -1.92 -8.24
CA ASP A 45 5.92 -0.54 -8.27
C ASP A 45 5.15 0.40 -7.34
N GLY A 46 4.25 -0.15 -6.51
CA GLY A 46 3.29 0.66 -5.80
C GLY A 46 2.26 -0.16 -5.04
N ALA A 47 1.10 0.46 -4.84
CA ALA A 47 -0.08 -0.18 -4.30
C ALA A 47 -1.33 0.35 -4.98
N ILE A 48 -2.36 -0.48 -5.09
CA ILE A 48 -3.72 -0.08 -5.42
C ILE A 48 -4.47 0.07 -4.09
N PHE A 49 -5.10 1.21 -3.90
CA PHE A 49 -6.00 1.46 -2.79
C PHE A 49 -7.45 1.51 -3.28
N ASP A 50 -8.38 1.13 -2.40
CA ASP A 50 -9.81 1.32 -2.60
C ASP A 50 -10.33 2.33 -1.58
N PHE A 51 -10.89 3.44 -2.08
CA PHE A 51 -11.54 4.46 -1.29
C PHE A 51 -12.99 4.59 -1.77
N ASN A 52 -13.95 4.14 -0.95
CA ASN A 52 -15.38 4.20 -1.25
C ASN A 52 -15.70 3.70 -2.68
N ASP A 53 -15.30 2.46 -3.01
CA ASP A 53 -15.46 1.80 -4.31
C ASP A 53 -14.67 2.43 -5.48
N THR A 54 -13.81 3.41 -5.20
CA THR A 54 -12.91 4.01 -6.19
C THR A 54 -11.50 3.52 -5.99
N ARG A 55 -10.98 2.78 -6.97
CA ARG A 55 -9.61 2.28 -6.96
C ARG A 55 -8.65 3.24 -7.63
N PHE A 56 -7.51 3.45 -6.99
CA PHE A 56 -6.42 4.25 -7.56
C PHE A 56 -5.07 3.61 -7.27
N HIS A 57 -4.17 3.72 -8.25
CA HIS A 57 -2.78 3.30 -8.09
C HIS A 57 -1.96 4.44 -7.47
N TYR A 58 -1.14 4.08 -6.51
CA TYR A 58 -0.18 4.95 -5.86
C TYR A 58 1.22 4.38 -6.12
N ALA A 59 1.94 5.01 -7.05
CA ALA A 59 3.30 4.64 -7.35
C ALA A 59 4.22 4.97 -6.16
N ILE A 60 5.01 3.99 -5.73
CA ILE A 60 6.02 4.16 -4.69
C ILE A 60 7.34 4.37 -5.42
N ILE A 61 7.70 5.63 -5.59
CA ILE A 61 8.99 5.99 -6.18
C ILE A 61 10.04 5.71 -5.09
N SER A 62 10.85 4.66 -5.26
CA SER A 62 12.00 4.43 -4.40
C SER A 62 13.03 5.53 -4.64
N GLY A 63 12.93 6.61 -3.87
CA GLY A 63 14.04 7.52 -3.68
C GLY A 63 15.08 6.79 -2.85
N TRP A 64 16.09 6.20 -3.50
CA TRP A 64 17.31 5.82 -2.80
C TRP A 64 17.88 7.08 -2.12
N GLN A 65 17.95 7.07 -0.78
CA GLN A 65 18.81 7.94 0.02
C GLN A 65 19.41 7.16 1.19
#